data_AF-A0A6G1X9E1-F1
#
_entry.id   AF-A0A6G1X9E1-F1
#
_cell.length_a   1.000
_cell.length_b   1.000
_cell.length_c   1.000
_cell.angle_alpha   90.00
_cell.angle_beta   90.00
_cell.angle_gamma   90.00
#
_symmetry.space_group_name_H-M   'P 1'
#
loop_
_entity.id
_entity.type
_entity.pdbx_description
1 polymer ?
#
loop_
_entity_poly.entity_id
_entity_poly.type
_entity_poly.pdbx_seq_one_letter_code
_entity_poly.pdbx_strand_id
1 'polypeptide(L)'
;MLKEVNGVSISFTKSELKNNPKEATIQIEYFDEEFFYELLCIDLVQIKVKHIGKRWIYAIRDINYDFYENHKDEFQHVINTIHMRIKDYLSRFIDIGNERALADHFSKVYKSV
;
A
#
# COMPACT_ATOMS: atom_id res chain seq x y z
N MET A 1 -8.24 11.03 -9.61
CA MET A 1 -9.51 10.37 -9.96
C MET A 1 -9.46 9.02 -9.27
N LEU A 2 -10.36 8.81 -8.31
CA LEU A 2 -10.51 7.54 -7.62
C LEU A 2 -11.16 6.52 -8.54
N LYS A 3 -10.62 5.30 -8.56
CA LYS A 3 -11.11 4.15 -9.32
C LYS A 3 -11.32 3.02 -8.34
N GLU A 4 -12.51 2.47 -8.30
CA GLU A 4 -12.79 1.27 -7.51
C GLU A 4 -12.42 0.00 -8.28
N VAL A 5 -11.76 -0.92 -7.59
CA VAL A 5 -11.36 -2.24 -8.07
C VAL A 5 -11.63 -3.26 -6.97
N ASN A 6 -12.61 -4.15 -7.19
CA ASN A 6 -12.94 -5.24 -6.25
C ASN A 6 -13.17 -4.76 -4.80
N GLY A 7 -13.88 -3.63 -4.63
CA GLY A 7 -14.15 -3.03 -3.32
C GLY A 7 -12.97 -2.30 -2.69
N VAL A 8 -11.89 -2.04 -3.44
CA VAL A 8 -10.77 -1.21 -3.03
C VAL A 8 -10.75 0.07 -3.87
N SER A 9 -10.74 1.22 -3.20
CA SER A 9 -10.62 2.52 -3.86
C SER A 9 -9.16 2.84 -4.12
N ILE A 10 -8.81 3.07 -5.39
CA ILE A 10 -7.44 3.34 -5.84
C ILE A 10 -7.37 4.71 -6.51
N SER A 11 -6.40 5.50 -6.10
CA SER A 11 -6.13 6.84 -6.57
C SER A 11 -4.68 6.92 -7.04
N PHE A 12 -4.48 7.42 -8.26
CA PHE A 12 -3.15 7.65 -8.81
C PHE A 12 -2.83 9.14 -8.76
N THR A 13 -1.68 9.52 -8.21
CA THR A 13 -1.10 10.86 -8.44
C THR A 13 -0.67 10.95 -9.91
N LYS A 14 -1.61 11.40 -10.75
CA LYS A 14 -1.50 11.46 -12.24
C LYS A 14 -0.23 12.15 -12.74
N SER A 15 0.36 13.04 -11.95
CA SER A 15 1.60 13.76 -12.28
C SER A 15 2.86 12.91 -12.19
N GLU A 16 2.87 11.83 -11.41
CA GLU A 16 4.09 11.06 -11.13
C GLU A 16 4.20 9.81 -11.99
N LEU A 17 3.13 9.06 -12.25
CA LEU A 17 3.19 7.84 -13.09
C LEU A 17 3.64 8.10 -14.53
N LYS A 18 3.26 9.24 -15.10
CA LYS A 18 3.61 9.58 -16.49
C LYS A 18 5.05 10.07 -16.64
N ASN A 19 5.63 10.66 -15.59
CA ASN A 19 6.91 11.34 -15.65
C ASN A 19 8.03 10.52 -14.97
N ASN A 20 7.71 9.81 -13.88
CA ASN A 20 8.62 8.93 -13.17
C ASN A 20 7.83 7.84 -12.41
N PRO A 21 7.47 6.71 -13.07
CA PRO A 21 6.72 5.62 -12.45
C PRO A 21 7.36 5.06 -11.16
N LYS A 22 8.66 5.31 -10.96
CA LYS A 22 9.46 4.89 -9.81
C LYS A 22 9.25 5.76 -8.57
N GLU A 23 8.65 6.93 -8.71
CA GLU A 23 8.33 7.90 -7.63
C GLU A 23 6.81 8.05 -7.44
N ALA A 24 6.01 7.35 -8.25
CA ALA A 24 4.57 7.40 -8.14
C ALA A 24 4.09 6.81 -6.82
N THR A 25 3.30 7.57 -6.09
CA THR A 25 2.53 7.08 -4.95
C THR A 25 1.13 6.66 -5.42
N ILE A 26 0.74 5.42 -5.14
CA ILE A 26 -0.61 4.95 -5.41
C ILE A 26 -1.36 4.98 -4.08
N GLN A 27 -2.36 5.85 -3.99
CA GLN A 27 -3.19 5.97 -2.80
C GLN A 27 -4.30 4.94 -2.84
N ILE A 28 -4.53 4.30 -1.70
CA ILE A 28 -5.49 3.23 -1.52
C ILE A 28 -6.35 3.57 -0.30
N GLU A 29 -7.65 3.46 -0.48
CA GLU A 29 -8.65 3.56 0.57
C GLU A 29 -9.41 2.25 0.64
N TYR A 30 -9.51 1.69 1.85
CA TYR A 30 -10.20 0.43 2.10
C TYR A 30 -10.92 0.46 3.44
N PHE A 31 -12.20 0.10 3.43
CA PHE A 31 -12.96 -0.08 4.65
C PHE A 31 -12.92 -1.55 5.05
N ASP A 32 -12.43 -1.82 6.26
CA ASP A 32 -12.34 -3.17 6.80
C ASP A 32 -13.37 -3.38 7.91
N GLU A 33 -14.31 -4.29 7.68
CA GLU A 33 -15.40 -4.61 8.61
C GLU A 33 -15.05 -5.69 9.63
N GLU A 34 -13.88 -6.33 9.50
CA GLU A 34 -13.47 -7.45 10.35
C GLU A 34 -12.62 -6.99 11.55
N PHE A 35 -11.62 -6.15 11.30
CA PHE A 35 -10.63 -5.76 12.31
C PHE A 35 -10.77 -4.30 12.73
N PHE A 36 -10.80 -3.37 11.77
CA PHE A 36 -10.59 -1.95 12.08
C PHE A 36 -11.87 -1.11 12.17
N TYR A 37 -12.98 -1.54 11.56
CA TYR A 37 -14.26 -0.82 11.52
C TYR A 37 -14.16 0.65 11.09
N GLU A 38 -13.07 1.00 10.41
CA GLU A 38 -12.74 2.35 9.97
C GLU A 38 -12.09 2.32 8.59
N LEU A 39 -12.05 3.49 7.94
CA LEU A 39 -11.43 3.64 6.64
C LEU A 39 -9.91 3.65 6.80
N LEU A 40 -9.24 2.67 6.19
CA LEU A 40 -7.79 2.62 6.13
C LEU A 40 -7.26 3.40 4.93
N CYS A 41 -6.35 4.33 5.21
CA CYS A 41 -5.59 5.09 4.22
C CYS A 41 -4.21 4.48 4.03
N ILE A 42 -3.88 4.05 2.82
CA ILE A 42 -2.64 3.33 2.53
C ILE A 42 -1.97 3.91 1.29
N ASP A 43 -0.67 4.15 1.36
CA ASP A 43 0.14 4.53 0.22
C ASP A 43 0.95 3.34 -0.25
N LEU A 44 0.83 2.97 -1.52
CA LEU A 44 1.70 1.98 -2.14
C LEU A 44 2.85 2.71 -2.83
N VAL A 45 4.06 2.46 -2.34
CA VAL A 45 5.29 3.15 -2.76
C VAL A 45 6.42 2.18 -3.06
N GLN A 46 7.34 2.60 -3.93
CA GLN A 46 8.51 1.81 -4.27
C GLN A 46 9.71 2.21 -3.40
N ILE A 47 10.22 1.28 -2.61
CA ILE A 47 11.42 1.46 -1.79
C ILE A 47 12.61 0.70 -2.40
N LYS A 48 13.83 1.13 -2.04
CA LYS A 48 15.06 0.41 -2.36
C LYS A 48 15.51 -0.41 -1.15
N VAL A 49 15.36 -1.72 -1.25
CA VAL A 49 15.82 -2.65 -0.21
C VAL A 49 17.26 -3.07 -0.52
N LYS A 50 18.14 -2.93 0.47
CA LYS A 50 19.56 -3.29 0.35
C LYS A 50 19.67 -4.75 -0.12
N HIS A 51 20.51 -5.02 -1.11
CA HIS A 51 20.77 -6.35 -1.69
C HIS A 51 19.60 -7.04 -2.42
N ILE A 52 18.36 -6.55 -2.31
CA ILE A 52 17.18 -7.11 -2.99
C ILE A 52 16.78 -6.25 -4.19
N GLY A 53 17.10 -4.96 -4.16
CA GLY A 53 16.73 -4.00 -5.19
C GLY A 53 15.42 -3.32 -4.86
N LYS A 54 14.67 -2.94 -5.90
CA LYS A 54 13.42 -2.19 -5.72
C LYS A 54 12.26 -3.11 -5.35
N ARG A 55 11.45 -2.70 -4.40
CA ARG A 55 10.25 -3.42 -3.95
C ARG A 55 9.13 -2.43 -3.67
N TRP A 56 7.90 -2.85 -3.94
CA TRP A 56 6.71 -2.12 -3.53
C TRP A 56 6.35 -2.47 -2.09
N ILE A 57 5.97 -1.47 -1.32
CA ILE A 57 5.54 -1.60 0.07
C ILE A 57 4.27 -0.78 0.28
N TYR A 58 3.34 -1.34 1.05
CA TYR A 58 2.15 -0.65 1.51
C TYR A 58 2.49 0.09 2.81
N ALA A 59 2.40 1.41 2.77
CA ALA A 59 2.62 2.32 3.88
C ALA A 59 1.28 2.71 4.50
N ILE A 60 1.00 2.23 5.70
CA ILE A 60 -0.26 2.51 6.42
C ILE A 60 -0.19 3.92 7.04
N ARG A 61 -1.14 4.78 6.69
CA ARG A 61 -1.20 6.19 7.09
C ARG A 61 -2.34 6.46 8.06
N ASP A 62 -2.30 7.66 8.65
CA ASP A 62 -3.35 8.23 9.48
C ASP A 62 -3.74 7.39 10.71
N ILE A 63 -2.87 6.43 11.06
CA ILE A 63 -2.98 5.58 12.23
C ILE A 63 -1.84 5.96 13.20
N ASN A 64 -2.10 5.85 14.50
CA ASN A 64 -1.07 6.03 15.51
C ASN A 64 -0.07 4.86 15.48
N TYR A 65 1.23 5.14 15.62
CA TYR A 65 2.26 4.11 15.56
C TYR A 65 2.12 3.02 16.64
N ASP A 66 1.74 3.37 17.87
CA ASP A 66 1.57 2.40 18.95
C ASP A 66 0.35 1.51 18.68
N PHE A 67 -0.72 2.07 18.11
CA PHE A 67 -1.87 1.28 17.66
C PHE A 67 -1.46 0.30 16.55
N TYR A 68 -0.69 0.77 15.56
CA TYR A 68 -0.16 -0.09 14.50
C TYR A 68 0.69 -1.24 15.04
N GLU A 69 1.64 -0.96 15.96
CA GLU A 69 2.51 -2.02 16.49
C GLU A 69 1.71 -3.07 17.27
N ASN A 70 0.66 -2.67 17.99
CA ASN A 70 -0.20 -3.59 18.73
C ASN A 70 -1.11 -4.45 17.83
N HIS A 71 -1.42 -4.00 16.61
CA HIS A 71 -2.32 -4.69 15.67
C HIS A 71 -1.62 -5.09 14.37
N LYS A 72 -0.30 -5.27 14.43
CA LYS A 72 0.55 -5.45 13.24
C LYS A 72 0.13 -6.66 12.38
N ASP A 73 -0.26 -7.75 13.02
CA ASP A 73 -0.67 -8.97 12.32
C ASP A 73 -2.02 -8.79 11.59
N GLU A 74 -2.95 -8.05 12.19
CA GLU A 74 -4.24 -7.69 11.59
C GLU A 74 -4.03 -6.77 10.39
N PHE A 75 -3.18 -5.75 10.53
CA PHE A 75 -2.80 -4.89 9.41
C PHE A 75 -2.16 -5.70 8.29
N GLN A 76 -1.23 -6.60 8.62
CA GLN A 76 -0.60 -7.44 7.62
C GLN A 76 -1.62 -8.36 6.92
N HIS A 77 -2.63 -8.86 7.64
CA HIS A 77 -3.72 -9.63 7.06
C HIS A 77 -4.54 -8.79 6.07
N VAL A 78 -5.04 -7.63 6.50
CA VAL A 78 -5.84 -6.72 5.67
C VAL A 78 -5.06 -6.27 4.44
N ILE A 79 -3.78 -5.95 4.56
CA ILE A 79 -2.95 -5.59 3.42
C ILE A 79 -2.81 -6.73 2.41
N ASN A 80 -2.69 -7.99 2.87
CA ASN A 80 -2.68 -9.13 1.94
C ASN A 80 -4.03 -9.29 1.24
N THR A 81 -5.14 -9.06 1.94
CA THR A 81 -6.48 -9.06 1.35
C THR A 81 -6.60 -7.98 0.28
N ILE A 82 -6.19 -6.76 0.57
CA ILE A 82 -6.15 -5.65 -0.40
C ILE A 82 -5.28 -6.02 -1.60
N HIS A 83 -4.05 -6.50 -1.37
CA HIS A 83 -3.11 -6.89 -2.41
C HIS A 83 -3.72 -7.94 -3.35
N MET A 84 -4.31 -9.00 -2.80
CA MET A 84 -4.93 -10.05 -3.60
C MET A 84 -6.11 -9.54 -4.44
N ARG A 85 -6.87 -8.56 -3.94
CA ARG A 85 -7.98 -7.94 -4.69
C ARG A 85 -7.52 -7.07 -5.85
N ILE A 86 -6.36 -6.42 -5.75
CA ILE A 86 -5.93 -5.38 -6.71
C ILE A 86 -4.68 -5.73 -7.53
N LYS A 87 -3.93 -6.79 -7.18
CA LYS A 87 -2.64 -7.11 -7.82
C LYS A 87 -2.73 -7.31 -9.33
N ASP A 88 -3.79 -7.96 -9.83
CA ASP A 88 -3.96 -8.21 -11.28
C ASP A 88 -4.24 -6.91 -12.04
N TYR A 89 -4.89 -5.95 -11.38
CA TYR A 89 -5.11 -4.61 -11.91
C TYR A 89 -3.81 -3.80 -11.91
N LEU A 90 -3.10 -3.78 -10.78
CA LEU A 90 -1.84 -3.03 -10.64
C LEU A 90 -0.71 -3.60 -11.52
N SER A 91 -0.70 -4.91 -11.78
CA SER A 91 0.28 -5.58 -12.65
C SER A 91 0.27 -5.11 -14.10
N ARG A 92 -0.77 -4.36 -14.51
CA ARG A 92 -0.86 -3.71 -15.82
C ARG A 92 -0.01 -2.44 -15.91
N PHE A 93 0.41 -1.90 -14.77
CA PHE A 93 1.11 -0.61 -14.65
C PHE A 93 2.47 -0.75 -13.97
N ILE A 94 2.60 -1.64 -12.99
CA ILE A 94 3.77 -1.82 -12.15
C ILE A 94 4.05 -3.30 -11.89
N ASP A 95 5.32 -3.66 -11.66
CA ASP A 95 5.69 -5.00 -11.20
C ASP A 95 5.60 -5.07 -9.67
N ILE A 96 4.40 -5.36 -9.15
CA ILE A 96 4.10 -5.40 -7.71
C ILE A 96 4.38 -6.76 -7.05
N GLY A 97 4.73 -7.78 -7.84
CA GLY A 97 4.92 -9.16 -7.38
C GLY A 97 3.59 -9.88 -7.09
N ASN A 98 3.67 -11.21 -6.98
CA ASN A 98 2.52 -12.11 -6.72
C ASN A 98 2.49 -12.71 -5.31
N GLU A 99 3.50 -12.40 -4.51
CA GLU A 99 3.72 -12.98 -3.19
C GLU A 99 3.02 -12.18 -2.09
N ARG A 100 3.33 -12.50 -0.82
CA ARG A 100 2.85 -11.77 0.35
C ARG A 100 3.28 -10.30 0.26
N ALA A 101 2.34 -9.40 0.49
CA ALA A 101 2.59 -7.97 0.40
C ALA A 101 3.45 -7.50 1.57
N LEU A 102 4.45 -6.67 1.29
CA LEU A 102 5.20 -5.96 2.30
C LEU A 102 4.35 -4.79 2.81
N ALA A 103 4.22 -4.68 4.13
CA ALA A 103 3.48 -3.61 4.77
C ALA A 103 4.27 -3.05 5.95
N ASP A 104 4.25 -1.74 6.13
CA ASP A 104 4.74 -1.11 7.35
C ASP A 104 4.00 0.21 7.63
N HIS A 105 4.13 0.73 8.83
CA HIS A 105 3.63 2.05 9.17
C HIS A 105 4.35 3.14 8.37
N PHE A 106 3.63 4.17 7.91
CA PHE A 106 4.20 5.22 7.05
C PHE A 106 5.47 5.84 7.65
N SER A 107 5.53 6.05 8.96
CA SER A 107 6.70 6.65 9.59
C SER A 107 7.98 5.82 9.41
N LYS A 108 7.89 4.49 9.28
CA LYS A 108 9.06 3.63 9.05
C LYS A 108 9.48 3.65 7.58
N VAL A 109 8.50 3.70 6.68
CA VAL A 109 8.72 3.75 5.23
C VAL A 109 9.38 5.08 4.83
N TYR A 110 8.86 6.21 5.32
CA TYR A 110 9.31 7.54 4.91
C TYR A 110 10.45 8.12 5.76
N LYS A 111 10.76 7.61 6.96
CA LYS A 111 11.96 8.02 7.72
C LYS A 111 13.27 7.42 7.18
N SER A 112 13.18 6.44 6.28
CA SER A 112 14.33 5.74 5.70
C SER A 112 14.81 6.38 4.37
N VAL A 113 14.35 7.59 4.06
CA VAL A 113 14.71 8.37 2.86
C VAL A 113 15.62 9.53 3.24
#